data_AF-A0A7Y2H2Q0-F1
#
_entry.id   AF-A0A7Y2H2Q0-F1
#
_cell.length_a   1.000
_cell.length_b   1.000
_cell.length_c   1.000
_cell.angle_alpha   90.00
_cell.angle_beta   90.00
_cell.angle_gamma   90.00
#
_symmetry.space_group_name_H-M   'P 1'
#
loop_
_entity.id
_entity.type
_entity.pdbx_description
1 polymer ?
#
loop_
_entity_poly.entity_id
_entity_poly.type
_entity_poly.pdbx_seq_one_letter_code
_entity_poly.pdbx_strand_id
1 'polypeptide(L)'
;MKLLLTTLVIGVALTLTFAVPAQAADPVPGTYTSIDIGFGSQDVLTGRGSNSRPVPDLGIDNVFNTMSWDGATLGTQWNFQCAVSTSQTTTNNLDANGNGTILFETIYTGGTFWFSMSGPWSGAAVDLTGTVNTTIRNTTLQYVNFVPVAAVENVSTSGAFDGSGCVLDFVINNTVGLGDTDSNPPLPADYPPFLDTACQTGVRTSGSWGDIRDIILAISCPTAVEPKTWGGIKQIYN
;
A
#
# COMPACT_ATOMS: atom_id res chain seq x y z
N MET A 1 -50.73 35.55 54.44
CA MET A 1 -50.64 34.88 53.13
C MET A 1 -49.15 34.75 52.81
N LYS A 2 -48.66 33.51 52.75
CA LYS A 2 -47.25 33.15 52.53
C LYS A 2 -46.89 33.35 51.05
N LEU A 3 -45.72 33.89 50.75
CA LEU A 3 -45.00 33.54 49.52
C LEU A 3 -43.51 33.42 49.86
N LEU A 4 -43.00 32.19 49.74
CA LEU A 4 -41.61 31.82 49.97
C LEU A 4 -40.71 32.34 48.85
N LEU A 5 -39.62 33.01 49.20
CA LEU A 5 -38.42 33.14 48.37
C LEU A 5 -37.66 31.81 48.45
N THR A 6 -37.44 31.14 47.32
CA THR A 6 -36.58 29.95 47.25
C THR A 6 -35.56 30.15 46.14
N THR A 7 -34.33 30.37 46.56
CA THR A 7 -33.14 30.62 45.75
C THR A 7 -32.74 29.36 44.98
N LEU A 8 -32.85 29.38 43.64
CA LEU A 8 -32.41 28.29 42.77
C LEU A 8 -30.99 28.61 42.28
N VAL A 9 -29.98 28.01 42.93
CA VAL A 9 -28.58 28.03 42.47
C VAL A 9 -28.42 26.93 41.43
N ILE A 10 -28.39 27.30 40.15
CA ILE A 10 -28.12 26.39 39.03
C ILE A 10 -26.59 26.26 38.91
N GLY A 11 -26.05 25.15 39.42
CA GLY A 11 -24.66 24.76 39.21
C GLY A 11 -24.48 24.20 37.80
N VAL A 12 -23.93 25.01 36.90
CA VAL A 12 -23.44 24.57 35.59
C VAL A 12 -22.11 23.87 35.81
N ALA A 13 -22.14 22.54 35.96
CA ALA A 13 -20.94 21.70 35.95
C ALA A 13 -20.38 21.66 34.52
N LEU A 14 -19.38 22.51 34.26
CA LEU A 14 -18.63 22.56 33.01
C LEU A 14 -17.71 21.33 32.94
N THR A 15 -18.18 20.25 32.33
CA THR A 15 -17.35 19.09 32.01
C THR A 15 -16.35 19.47 30.92
N LEU A 16 -15.13 19.85 31.30
CA LEU A 16 -14.00 19.91 30.38
C LEU A 16 -13.66 18.48 29.93
N THR A 17 -14.21 18.06 28.79
CA THR A 17 -13.70 16.91 28.05
C THR A 17 -12.37 17.31 27.44
N PHE A 18 -11.27 16.93 28.09
CA PHE A 18 -9.96 16.97 27.47
C PHE A 18 -9.97 15.95 26.33
N ALA A 19 -10.02 16.44 25.08
CA ALA A 19 -9.79 15.62 23.91
C ALA A 19 -8.32 15.17 23.96
N VAL A 20 -8.09 13.96 24.47
CA VAL A 20 -6.80 13.30 24.32
C VAL A 20 -6.67 12.99 22.83
N PRO A 21 -5.62 13.44 22.12
CA PRO A 21 -5.41 13.03 20.75
C PRO A 21 -5.34 11.51 20.74
N ALA A 22 -6.26 10.86 20.03
CA ALA A 22 -6.20 9.43 19.79
C ALA A 22 -4.88 9.18 19.06
N GLN A 23 -3.92 8.57 19.75
CA GLN A 23 -2.71 8.11 19.08
C GLN A 23 -3.13 7.02 18.11
N ALA A 24 -2.74 7.17 16.85
CA ALA A 24 -2.83 6.08 15.89
C ALA A 24 -2.12 4.88 16.51
N ALA A 25 -2.79 3.74 16.53
CA ALA A 25 -2.20 2.56 17.11
C ALA A 25 -1.05 2.10 16.21
N ASP A 26 0.12 1.88 16.80
CA ASP A 26 1.29 1.45 16.05
C ASP A 26 1.05 0.05 15.44
N PRO A 27 1.50 -0.19 14.21
CA PRO A 27 1.51 -1.55 13.67
C PRO A 27 2.45 -2.44 14.47
N VAL A 28 2.18 -3.75 14.47
CA VAL A 28 3.11 -4.74 15.02
C VAL A 28 4.31 -4.86 14.08
N PRO A 29 5.55 -4.64 14.57
CA PRO A 29 6.73 -4.87 13.75
C PRO A 29 6.87 -6.35 13.40
N GLY A 30 7.27 -6.65 12.17
CA GLY A 30 7.43 -8.03 11.73
C GLY A 30 7.57 -8.18 10.23
N THR A 31 7.74 -9.43 9.80
CA THR A 31 7.68 -9.85 8.40
C THR A 31 6.50 -10.78 8.20
N TYR A 32 5.71 -10.49 7.18
CA TYR A 32 4.47 -11.15 6.81
C TYR A 32 4.56 -11.60 5.35
N THR A 33 4.00 -12.75 5.02
CA THR A 33 4.15 -13.35 3.68
C THR A 33 2.80 -13.77 3.12
N SER A 34 2.68 -13.80 1.79
CA SER A 34 1.44 -14.27 1.18
C SER A 34 1.16 -15.75 1.46
N ILE A 35 -0.13 -16.10 1.45
CA ILE A 35 -0.64 -17.45 1.66
C ILE A 35 -0.02 -18.47 0.69
N ASP A 36 0.21 -18.05 -0.56
CA ASP A 36 0.73 -18.93 -1.64
C ASP A 36 2.14 -19.45 -1.34
N ILE A 37 2.93 -18.71 -0.56
CA ILE A 37 4.31 -19.07 -0.22
C ILE A 37 4.34 -20.07 0.97
N GLY A 38 3.26 -20.21 1.76
CA GLY A 38 3.07 -21.33 2.69
C GLY A 38 4.04 -21.45 3.88
N PHE A 39 4.90 -20.46 4.13
CA PHE A 39 5.94 -20.52 5.19
C PHE A 39 5.63 -19.70 6.47
N GLY A 40 4.52 -18.99 6.53
CA GLY A 40 4.19 -18.06 7.62
C GLY A 40 3.04 -18.49 8.53
N SER A 41 3.00 -17.95 9.75
CA SER A 41 1.86 -18.07 10.69
C SER A 41 0.87 -16.89 10.58
N GLN A 42 1.01 -16.06 9.54
CA GLN A 42 0.40 -14.74 9.42
C GLN A 42 0.12 -14.42 7.94
N ASP A 43 -1.07 -14.81 7.48
CA ASP A 43 -1.43 -14.87 6.07
C ASP A 43 -1.73 -13.50 5.44
N VAL A 44 -0.91 -13.08 4.47
CA VAL A 44 -1.21 -11.93 3.62
C VAL A 44 -2.00 -12.41 2.40
N LEU A 45 -3.16 -11.81 2.14
CA LEU A 45 -3.93 -12.11 0.93
C LEU A 45 -3.13 -11.71 -0.31
N THR A 46 -3.14 -12.58 -1.31
CA THR A 46 -2.80 -12.23 -2.70
C THR A 46 -3.65 -11.06 -3.18
N GLY A 47 -3.31 -10.47 -4.31
CA GLY A 47 -3.98 -9.27 -4.78
C GLY A 47 -4.23 -9.22 -6.27
N ARG A 48 -4.74 -8.07 -6.67
CA ARG A 48 -4.90 -7.67 -8.07
C ARG A 48 -4.39 -6.25 -8.22
N GLY A 49 -3.88 -5.97 -9.41
CA GLY A 49 -3.34 -4.67 -9.74
C GLY A 49 -3.93 -4.12 -11.03
N SER A 50 -4.01 -2.80 -11.06
CA SER A 50 -4.20 -2.04 -12.29
C SER A 50 -3.14 -0.94 -12.35
N ASN A 51 -2.78 -0.59 -13.57
CA ASN A 51 -1.92 0.55 -13.85
C ASN A 51 -2.57 1.37 -14.96
N SER A 52 -3.15 2.51 -14.60
CA SER A 52 -3.73 3.41 -15.59
C SER A 52 -2.63 4.20 -16.30
N ARG A 53 -2.87 4.59 -17.55
CA ARG A 53 -1.97 5.44 -18.33
C ARG A 53 -2.72 6.59 -19.00
N PRO A 54 -2.06 7.73 -19.25
CA PRO A 54 -2.62 8.73 -20.15
C PRO A 54 -2.70 8.17 -21.57
N VAL A 55 -3.57 8.76 -22.39
CA VAL A 55 -3.61 8.51 -23.84
C VAL A 55 -3.24 9.81 -24.53
N PRO A 56 -2.19 9.84 -25.39
CA PRO A 56 -1.28 8.73 -25.72
C PRO A 56 -0.39 8.30 -24.54
N ASP A 57 0.12 7.07 -24.56
CA ASP A 57 1.08 6.60 -23.55
C ASP A 57 2.39 7.38 -23.68
N LEU A 58 2.77 8.09 -22.62
CA LEU A 58 3.99 8.90 -22.57
C LEU A 58 5.06 8.27 -21.67
N GLY A 59 4.81 7.09 -21.10
CA GLY A 59 5.72 6.43 -20.16
C GLY A 59 5.84 7.11 -18.78
N ILE A 60 5.11 8.21 -18.56
CA ILE A 60 5.01 8.94 -17.29
C ILE A 60 3.54 9.27 -16.98
N ASP A 61 3.27 9.75 -15.78
CA ASP A 61 1.92 9.98 -15.22
C ASP A 61 1.04 8.73 -15.14
N ASN A 62 1.60 7.53 -15.25
CA ASN A 62 0.89 6.28 -14.97
C ASN A 62 0.48 6.24 -13.49
N VAL A 63 -0.69 5.65 -13.19
CA VAL A 63 -1.18 5.57 -11.81
C VAL A 63 -1.35 4.13 -11.38
N PHE A 64 -0.58 3.77 -10.36
CA PHE A 64 -0.56 2.45 -9.77
C PHE A 64 -1.69 2.31 -8.74
N ASN A 65 -2.46 1.22 -8.84
CA ASN A 65 -3.53 0.89 -7.92
C ASN A 65 -3.58 -0.63 -7.70
N THR A 66 -3.35 -1.08 -6.48
CA THR A 66 -3.36 -2.50 -6.12
C THR A 66 -4.15 -2.76 -4.85
N MET A 67 -4.82 -3.91 -4.81
CA MET A 67 -5.67 -4.29 -3.68
C MET A 67 -5.55 -5.79 -3.41
N SER A 68 -5.64 -6.16 -2.14
CA SER A 68 -5.88 -7.55 -1.73
C SER A 68 -7.13 -8.14 -2.40
N TRP A 69 -7.14 -9.45 -2.61
CA TRP A 69 -8.24 -10.19 -3.22
C TRP A 69 -8.51 -11.48 -2.45
N ASP A 70 -9.73 -11.64 -1.94
CA ASP A 70 -10.15 -12.83 -1.17
C ASP A 70 -10.90 -13.88 -2.02
N GLY A 71 -10.99 -13.67 -3.33
CA GLY A 71 -11.78 -14.51 -4.25
C GLY A 71 -13.19 -13.97 -4.55
N ALA A 72 -13.65 -12.95 -3.83
CA ALA A 72 -14.96 -12.33 -4.03
C ALA A 72 -14.96 -10.79 -3.95
N THR A 73 -14.15 -10.20 -3.06
CA THR A 73 -14.11 -8.76 -2.76
C THR A 73 -12.68 -8.23 -2.80
N LEU A 74 -12.49 -7.07 -3.44
CA LEU A 74 -11.22 -6.35 -3.46
C LEU A 74 -11.01 -5.54 -2.18
N GLY A 75 -9.76 -5.43 -1.75
CA GLY A 75 -9.35 -4.49 -0.72
C GLY A 75 -9.80 -4.87 0.69
N THR A 76 -10.00 -6.16 0.98
CA THR A 76 -10.45 -6.61 2.31
C THR A 76 -9.36 -6.63 3.36
N GLN A 77 -8.08 -6.68 2.96
CA GLN A 77 -6.95 -6.75 3.89
C GLN A 77 -5.96 -5.59 3.72
N TRP A 78 -5.61 -5.24 2.49
CA TRP A 78 -4.69 -4.15 2.16
C TRP A 78 -5.05 -3.52 0.82
N ASN A 79 -4.64 -2.25 0.64
CA ASN A 79 -4.64 -1.57 -0.66
C ASN A 79 -3.53 -0.50 -0.75
N PHE A 80 -3.07 -0.25 -1.97
CA PHE A 80 -2.18 0.85 -2.35
C PHE A 80 -2.83 1.62 -3.49
N GLN A 81 -2.95 2.93 -3.36
CA GLN A 81 -3.71 3.74 -4.30
C GLN A 81 -2.93 4.98 -4.70
N CYS A 82 -3.08 5.36 -5.96
CA CYS A 82 -2.74 6.68 -6.48
C CYS A 82 -1.25 7.07 -6.38
N ALA A 83 -0.35 6.09 -6.41
CA ALA A 83 1.06 6.39 -6.65
C ALA A 83 1.21 6.74 -8.14
N VAL A 84 1.86 7.86 -8.45
CA VAL A 84 1.99 8.40 -9.82
C VAL A 84 3.41 8.24 -10.32
N SER A 85 3.59 7.72 -11.54
CA SER A 85 4.91 7.50 -12.10
C SER A 85 5.58 8.83 -12.43
N THR A 86 6.79 9.03 -11.91
CA THR A 86 7.61 10.23 -12.12
C THR A 86 8.73 10.01 -13.11
N SER A 87 9.14 8.75 -13.33
CA SER A 87 10.15 8.40 -14.32
C SER A 87 10.02 6.96 -14.78
N GLN A 88 10.47 6.70 -16.00
CA GLN A 88 10.61 5.37 -16.55
C GLN A 88 11.94 5.25 -17.31
N THR A 89 12.63 4.12 -17.12
CA THR A 89 13.79 3.74 -17.93
C THR A 89 13.51 2.44 -18.67
N THR A 90 14.20 2.25 -19.79
CA THR A 90 14.02 1.09 -20.65
C THR A 90 15.37 0.49 -20.98
N THR A 91 15.50 -0.82 -20.77
CA THR A 91 16.65 -1.60 -21.25
C THR A 91 16.15 -2.59 -22.29
N ASN A 92 16.61 -2.43 -23.52
CA ASN A 92 16.21 -3.26 -24.66
C ASN A 92 17.33 -4.26 -24.99
N ASN A 93 17.04 -5.55 -24.84
CA ASN A 93 17.95 -6.66 -25.14
C ASN A 93 17.45 -7.51 -26.33
N LEU A 94 16.68 -6.93 -27.25
CA LEU A 94 16.24 -7.63 -28.45
C LEU A 94 17.41 -7.81 -29.44
N ASP A 95 17.52 -9.01 -30.00
CA ASP A 95 18.41 -9.29 -31.12
C ASP A 95 17.85 -8.73 -32.45
N ALA A 96 18.61 -8.89 -33.54
CA ALA A 96 18.19 -8.43 -34.87
C ALA A 96 16.94 -9.15 -35.41
N ASN A 97 16.57 -10.28 -34.83
CA ASN A 97 15.37 -11.05 -35.18
C ASN A 97 14.18 -10.71 -34.26
N GLY A 98 14.34 -9.79 -33.31
CA GLY A 98 13.30 -9.39 -32.37
C GLY A 98 13.05 -10.41 -31.25
N ASN A 99 14.03 -11.25 -30.93
CA ASN A 99 13.99 -12.16 -29.78
C ASN A 99 14.78 -11.57 -28.62
N GLY A 100 14.26 -11.71 -27.40
CA GLY A 100 14.94 -11.23 -26.19
C GLY A 100 13.96 -10.66 -25.19
N THR A 101 14.42 -9.69 -24.40
CA THR A 101 13.59 -9.02 -23.40
C THR A 101 13.70 -7.51 -23.49
N ILE A 102 12.64 -6.83 -23.08
CA ILE A 102 12.65 -5.41 -22.75
C ILE A 102 12.29 -5.28 -21.27
N LEU A 103 13.15 -4.62 -20.50
CA LEU A 103 12.90 -4.29 -19.11
C LEU A 103 12.50 -2.82 -19.00
N PHE A 104 11.35 -2.57 -18.38
CA PHE A 104 10.92 -1.25 -17.97
C PHE A 104 11.04 -1.12 -16.46
N GLU A 105 11.83 -0.16 -15.99
CA GLU A 105 11.82 0.26 -14.59
C GLU A 105 11.02 1.56 -14.49
N THR A 106 9.92 1.54 -13.75
CA THR A 106 9.07 2.72 -13.53
C THR A 106 9.06 3.06 -12.05
N ILE A 107 9.34 4.32 -11.73
CA ILE A 107 9.33 4.85 -10.37
C ILE A 107 8.05 5.65 -10.19
N TYR A 108 7.30 5.35 -9.14
CA TYR A 108 6.13 6.08 -8.70
C TYR A 108 6.39 6.70 -7.34
N THR A 109 5.80 7.87 -7.11
CA THR A 109 5.84 8.55 -5.80
C THR A 109 4.46 9.04 -5.43
N GLY A 110 4.29 9.38 -4.14
CA GLY A 110 3.00 9.76 -3.59
C GLY A 110 2.03 8.59 -3.54
N GLY A 111 0.76 8.91 -3.27
CA GLY A 111 -0.27 7.91 -3.01
C GLY A 111 -0.36 7.51 -1.54
N THR A 112 -1.31 6.64 -1.26
CA THR A 112 -1.62 6.17 0.10
C THR A 112 -1.72 4.66 0.13
N PHE A 113 -1.57 4.11 1.33
CA PHE A 113 -1.87 2.72 1.59
C PHE A 113 -2.81 2.60 2.79
N TRP A 114 -3.53 1.49 2.83
CA TRP A 114 -4.40 1.11 3.94
C TRP A 114 -4.20 -0.37 4.23
N PHE A 115 -4.22 -0.70 5.52
CA PHE A 115 -4.12 -2.05 6.05
C PHE A 115 -5.23 -2.25 7.10
N SER A 116 -5.97 -3.34 6.94
CA SER A 116 -7.09 -3.68 7.83
C SER A 116 -6.63 -3.94 9.25
N MET A 117 -7.44 -3.50 10.22
CA MET A 117 -7.29 -3.82 11.64
C MET A 117 -7.43 -5.32 11.96
N SER A 118 -8.00 -6.12 11.06
CA SER A 118 -8.08 -7.58 11.23
C SER A 118 -6.88 -8.31 10.64
N GLY A 119 -5.91 -7.58 10.09
CA GLY A 119 -4.70 -8.16 9.52
C GLY A 119 -3.68 -8.59 10.59
N PRO A 120 -2.72 -9.44 10.19
CA PRO A 120 -1.71 -9.99 11.10
C PRO A 120 -0.74 -8.95 11.70
N TRP A 121 -0.62 -7.81 11.04
CA TRP A 121 0.15 -6.62 11.47
C TRP A 121 -0.58 -5.76 12.49
N SER A 122 -1.86 -6.06 12.77
CA SER A 122 -2.65 -5.22 13.64
C SER A 122 -2.27 -5.44 15.10
N GLY A 123 -1.74 -4.39 15.73
CA GLY A 123 -1.67 -4.24 17.19
C GLY A 123 -2.82 -3.38 17.72
N ALA A 124 -3.76 -3.06 16.83
CA ALA A 124 -4.63 -1.89 16.91
C ALA A 124 -6.12 -2.28 16.90
N ALA A 125 -6.95 -1.44 17.52
CA ALA A 125 -8.41 -1.53 17.38
C ALA A 125 -8.94 -0.72 16.17
N VAL A 126 -8.05 -0.22 15.32
CA VAL A 126 -8.34 0.67 14.18
C VAL A 126 -7.52 0.25 12.97
N ASP A 127 -8.02 0.58 11.78
CA ASP A 127 -7.27 0.37 10.55
C ASP A 127 -6.02 1.25 10.53
N LEU A 128 -5.00 0.77 9.82
CA LEU A 128 -3.74 1.46 9.66
C LEU A 128 -3.71 2.12 8.28
N THR A 129 -3.28 3.38 8.24
CA THR A 129 -3.10 4.13 6.99
C THR A 129 -1.68 4.67 6.92
N GLY A 130 -1.29 5.09 5.73
CA GLY A 130 -0.03 5.81 5.54
C GLY A 130 0.18 6.30 4.13
N THR A 131 1.33 6.92 3.94
CA THR A 131 1.74 7.49 2.66
C THR A 131 2.80 6.62 1.99
N VAL A 132 2.65 6.43 0.69
CA VAL A 132 3.68 5.80 -0.14
C VAL A 132 4.80 6.80 -0.39
N ASN A 133 6.03 6.42 -0.06
CA ASN A 133 7.22 7.22 -0.35
C ASN A 133 7.64 6.97 -1.81
N THR A 134 7.92 5.71 -2.13
CA THR A 134 8.39 5.29 -3.44
C THR A 134 7.82 3.92 -3.77
N THR A 135 7.39 3.73 -5.01
CA THR A 135 7.14 2.40 -5.59
C THR A 135 8.03 2.24 -6.81
N ILE A 136 8.82 1.17 -6.87
CA ILE A 136 9.63 0.80 -8.03
C ILE A 136 9.00 -0.43 -8.66
N ARG A 137 8.59 -0.34 -9.92
CA ARG A 137 8.02 -1.43 -10.70
C ARG A 137 8.96 -1.80 -11.83
N ASN A 138 9.40 -3.05 -11.84
CA ASN A 138 10.22 -3.64 -12.87
C ASN A 138 9.36 -4.59 -13.71
N THR A 139 9.06 -4.21 -14.95
CA THR A 139 8.28 -5.00 -15.90
C THR A 139 9.22 -5.59 -16.95
N THR A 140 9.34 -6.91 -16.98
CA THR A 140 10.10 -7.62 -18.03
C THR A 140 9.14 -8.18 -19.06
N LEU A 141 9.21 -7.66 -20.28
CA LEU A 141 8.52 -8.23 -21.43
C LEU A 141 9.45 -9.15 -22.19
N GLN A 142 8.99 -10.36 -22.49
CA GLN A 142 9.69 -11.30 -23.36
C GLN A 142 9.12 -11.21 -24.77
N TYR A 143 10.00 -11.20 -25.77
CA TYR A 143 9.64 -11.14 -27.18
C TYR A 143 10.16 -12.34 -27.97
N VAL A 144 9.37 -12.74 -28.96
CA VAL A 144 9.75 -13.68 -30.02
C VAL A 144 9.31 -13.08 -31.36
N ASN A 145 10.23 -12.92 -32.31
CA ASN A 145 9.95 -12.31 -33.62
C ASN A 145 9.22 -10.96 -33.54
N PHE A 146 9.66 -10.06 -32.64
CA PHE A 146 9.03 -8.75 -32.36
C PHE A 146 7.60 -8.81 -31.79
N VAL A 147 7.13 -9.98 -31.36
CA VAL A 147 5.83 -10.16 -30.70
C VAL A 147 6.05 -10.43 -29.21
N PRO A 148 5.40 -9.70 -28.30
CA PRO A 148 5.47 -9.99 -26.87
C PRO A 148 4.76 -11.32 -26.57
N VAL A 149 5.43 -12.21 -25.83
CA VAL A 149 4.93 -13.56 -25.50
C VAL A 149 4.73 -13.77 -24.00
N ALA A 150 5.38 -12.98 -23.15
CA ALA A 150 5.22 -13.03 -21.70
C ALA A 150 5.54 -11.68 -21.06
N ALA A 151 4.95 -11.43 -19.90
CA ALA A 151 5.24 -10.28 -19.05
C ALA A 151 5.33 -10.76 -17.59
N VAL A 152 6.41 -10.39 -16.91
CA VAL A 152 6.57 -10.61 -15.46
C VAL A 152 6.91 -9.27 -14.84
N GLU A 153 6.27 -8.96 -13.72
CA GLU A 153 6.56 -7.71 -13.01
C GLU A 153 6.85 -7.95 -11.53
N ASN A 154 7.83 -7.21 -11.03
CA ASN A 154 8.17 -7.15 -9.61
C ASN A 154 8.00 -5.71 -9.15
N VAL A 155 7.40 -5.53 -7.97
CA VAL A 155 7.10 -4.22 -7.40
C VAL A 155 7.67 -4.15 -6.00
N SER A 156 8.39 -3.08 -5.67
CA SER A 156 8.85 -2.79 -4.32
C SER A 156 8.33 -1.42 -3.91
N THR A 157 7.62 -1.35 -2.80
CA THR A 157 7.00 -0.14 -2.26
C THR A 157 7.54 0.14 -0.88
N SER A 158 7.96 1.38 -0.62
CA SER A 158 8.27 1.86 0.71
C SER A 158 7.29 2.95 1.13
N GLY A 159 7.03 3.06 2.44
CA GLY A 159 6.08 4.01 2.99
C GLY A 159 6.26 4.27 4.47
N ALA A 160 5.45 5.17 5.01
CA ALA A 160 5.39 5.51 6.43
C ALA A 160 3.94 5.46 6.93
N PHE A 161 3.73 4.85 8.09
CA PHE A 161 2.41 4.75 8.72
C PHE A 161 2.04 6.05 9.43
N ASP A 162 0.82 6.53 9.23
CA ASP A 162 0.34 7.80 9.77
C ASP A 162 0.33 7.79 11.30
N GLY A 163 0.82 8.89 11.90
CA GLY A 163 0.82 9.06 13.36
C GLY A 163 1.74 8.11 14.14
N SER A 164 2.54 7.30 13.44
CA SER A 164 3.53 6.39 14.01
C SER A 164 4.94 6.77 13.61
N GLY A 165 5.94 6.17 14.26
CA GLY A 165 7.32 6.20 13.78
C GLY A 165 7.66 5.05 12.81
N CYS A 166 6.70 4.19 12.48
CA CYS A 166 6.92 2.94 11.77
C CYS A 166 7.00 3.13 10.26
N VAL A 167 7.87 2.34 9.63
CA VAL A 167 8.05 2.31 8.18
C VAL A 167 7.58 0.97 7.59
N LEU A 168 7.16 1.06 6.33
CA LEU A 168 6.64 -0.03 5.52
C LEU A 168 7.62 -0.36 4.40
N ASP A 169 7.95 -1.64 4.23
CA ASP A 169 8.49 -2.20 3.00
C ASP A 169 7.54 -3.29 2.49
N PHE A 170 6.99 -3.13 1.29
CA PHE A 170 6.02 -4.02 0.69
C PHE A 170 6.50 -4.46 -0.69
N VAL A 171 6.84 -5.74 -0.82
CA VAL A 171 7.39 -6.33 -2.04
C VAL A 171 6.37 -7.28 -2.62
N ILE A 172 6.06 -7.07 -3.89
CA ILE A 172 5.34 -8.00 -4.75
C ILE A 172 6.35 -8.62 -5.71
N ASN A 173 6.47 -9.93 -5.66
CA ASN A 173 7.22 -10.68 -6.65
C ASN A 173 6.24 -11.37 -7.61
N ASN A 174 6.67 -11.52 -8.86
CA ASN A 174 6.02 -12.40 -9.84
C ASN A 174 4.52 -12.08 -10.07
N THR A 175 4.22 -10.84 -10.44
CA THR A 175 2.90 -10.52 -10.99
C THR A 175 2.76 -11.07 -12.41
N VAL A 176 1.53 -11.47 -12.73
CA VAL A 176 1.16 -11.95 -14.07
C VAL A 176 0.26 -10.92 -14.72
N GLY A 177 0.76 -10.28 -15.78
CA GLY A 177 -0.06 -9.40 -16.62
C GLY A 177 -1.12 -10.22 -17.36
N LEU A 178 -2.39 -9.85 -17.18
CA LEU A 178 -3.52 -10.59 -17.74
C LEU A 178 -4.20 -9.87 -18.90
N GLY A 179 -4.11 -8.54 -18.93
CA GLY A 179 -4.70 -7.77 -20.00
C GLY A 179 -4.28 -6.31 -19.99
N ASP A 180 -4.55 -5.67 -21.12
CA ASP A 180 -4.34 -4.26 -21.35
C ASP A 180 -5.39 -3.74 -22.32
N THR A 181 -5.76 -2.47 -22.17
CA THR A 181 -6.80 -1.85 -22.98
C THR A 181 -6.45 -1.74 -24.47
N ASP A 182 -5.17 -1.81 -24.87
CA ASP A 182 -4.80 -1.77 -26.30
C ASP A 182 -5.21 -3.07 -27.03
N SER A 183 -5.37 -4.17 -26.29
CA SER A 183 -5.87 -5.44 -26.83
C SER A 183 -7.39 -5.47 -26.98
N ASN A 184 -8.07 -4.37 -26.63
CA ASN A 184 -9.52 -4.14 -26.72
C ASN A 184 -10.46 -4.90 -25.73
N PRO A 185 -10.03 -5.55 -24.63
CA PRO A 185 -10.93 -5.90 -23.55
C PRO A 185 -11.13 -4.70 -22.59
N PRO A 186 -12.35 -4.49 -22.06
CA PRO A 186 -12.53 -3.61 -20.94
C PRO A 186 -11.86 -4.19 -19.69
N LEU A 187 -11.44 -3.32 -18.76
CA LEU A 187 -10.99 -3.73 -17.43
C LEU A 187 -12.09 -4.56 -16.73
N PRO A 188 -11.82 -5.80 -16.30
CA PRO A 188 -12.81 -6.60 -15.61
C PRO A 188 -13.19 -5.98 -14.26
N ALA A 189 -14.46 -6.13 -13.86
CA ALA A 189 -15.02 -5.47 -12.68
C ALA A 189 -14.39 -5.91 -11.34
N ASP A 190 -13.67 -7.02 -11.36
CA ASP A 190 -13.02 -7.63 -10.22
C ASP A 190 -11.53 -7.22 -10.10
N TYR A 191 -11.08 -6.21 -10.86
CA TYR A 191 -9.78 -5.55 -10.72
C TYR A 191 -9.91 -4.14 -10.13
N PRO A 192 -8.86 -3.63 -9.46
CA PRO A 192 -8.84 -2.24 -9.00
C PRO A 192 -9.14 -1.29 -10.17
N PRO A 193 -9.94 -0.23 -9.98
CA PRO A 193 -10.29 0.68 -11.06
C PRO A 193 -9.07 1.49 -11.52
N PHE A 194 -9.08 1.91 -12.79
CA PHE A 194 -8.15 2.93 -13.25
C PHE A 194 -8.40 4.26 -12.55
N LEU A 195 -7.33 4.82 -11.99
CA LEU A 195 -7.32 6.12 -11.32
C LEU A 195 -6.59 7.15 -12.18
N ASP A 196 -7.03 8.40 -12.19
CA ASP A 196 -6.20 9.51 -12.70
C ASP A 196 -5.19 10.00 -11.64
N THR A 197 -4.39 11.02 -12.00
CA THR A 197 -3.37 11.60 -11.10
C THR A 197 -3.95 12.39 -9.94
N ALA A 198 -5.27 12.65 -9.95
CA ALA A 198 -6.04 13.23 -8.83
C ALA A 198 -6.82 12.14 -8.06
N CYS A 199 -6.47 10.87 -8.27
CA CYS A 199 -7.08 9.70 -7.64
C CYS A 199 -8.57 9.52 -7.94
N GLN A 200 -9.06 10.08 -9.06
CA GLN A 200 -10.45 9.95 -9.50
C GLN A 200 -10.63 8.74 -10.41
N THR A 201 -11.75 8.04 -10.23
CA THR A 201 -12.16 6.93 -11.10
C THR A 201 -12.94 7.46 -12.31
N GLY A 202 -12.97 6.69 -13.40
CA GLY A 202 -13.80 7.00 -14.59
C GLY A 202 -13.23 8.08 -15.53
N VAL A 203 -12.14 8.73 -15.16
CA VAL A 203 -11.43 9.69 -16.02
C VAL A 203 -10.48 8.97 -16.97
N ARG A 204 -9.74 7.98 -16.47
CA ARG A 204 -8.86 7.14 -17.28
C ARG A 204 -9.56 5.86 -17.71
N THR A 205 -9.45 5.56 -18.99
CA THR A 205 -10.03 4.37 -19.63
C THR A 205 -8.97 3.44 -20.18
N SER A 206 -7.69 3.76 -20.00
CA SER A 206 -6.57 3.02 -20.57
C SER A 206 -5.57 2.60 -19.51
N GLY A 207 -5.03 1.39 -19.66
CA GLY A 207 -4.11 0.79 -18.72
C GLY A 207 -4.09 -0.72 -18.77
N SER A 208 -3.21 -1.30 -17.94
CA SER A 208 -3.01 -2.73 -17.82
C SER A 208 -3.47 -3.25 -16.46
N TRP A 209 -3.73 -4.56 -16.37
CA TRP A 209 -4.10 -5.22 -15.13
C TRP A 209 -3.49 -6.63 -15.03
N GLY A 210 -3.37 -7.11 -13.79
CA GLY A 210 -2.74 -8.39 -13.51
C GLY A 210 -2.97 -8.90 -12.10
N ASP A 211 -2.62 -10.17 -11.90
CA ASP A 211 -2.71 -10.86 -10.62
C ASP A 211 -1.40 -10.69 -9.82
N ILE A 212 -1.53 -10.61 -8.50
CA ILE A 212 -0.42 -10.51 -7.54
C ILE A 212 -0.40 -11.79 -6.70
N ARG A 213 0.72 -12.54 -6.71
CA ARG A 213 0.83 -13.87 -6.09
C ARG A 213 1.76 -13.89 -4.88
N ASP A 214 2.97 -13.36 -5.04
CA ASP A 214 4.00 -13.45 -4.01
C ASP A 214 4.16 -12.10 -3.33
N ILE A 215 3.86 -12.03 -2.03
CA ILE A 215 3.97 -10.80 -1.24
C ILE A 215 4.88 -11.04 -0.04
N ILE A 216 5.78 -10.09 0.19
CA ILE A 216 6.53 -9.96 1.44
C ILE A 216 6.29 -8.55 1.97
N LEU A 217 5.72 -8.47 3.16
CA LEU A 217 5.46 -7.24 3.88
C LEU A 217 6.37 -7.19 5.11
N ALA A 218 7.15 -6.12 5.25
CA ALA A 218 7.96 -5.87 6.43
C ALA A 218 7.57 -4.53 7.07
N ILE A 219 7.41 -4.55 8.38
CA ILE A 219 7.10 -3.38 9.19
C ILE A 219 8.22 -3.23 10.23
N SER A 220 8.83 -2.04 10.25
CA SER A 220 9.89 -1.70 11.19
C SER A 220 9.48 -0.47 11.99
N CYS A 221 9.50 -0.58 13.32
CA CYS A 221 9.18 0.53 14.22
C CYS A 221 10.41 0.94 15.05
N PRO A 222 10.54 2.22 15.43
CA PRO A 222 11.55 2.66 16.37
C PRO A 222 11.35 1.92 17.69
N THR A 223 12.38 1.23 18.18
CA THR A 223 12.35 0.66 19.52
C THR A 223 12.42 1.81 20.53
N ALA A 224 11.45 1.89 21.44
CA ALA A 224 11.54 2.82 22.55
C ALA A 224 12.88 2.60 23.27
N VAL A 225 13.72 3.64 23.32
CA VAL A 225 14.94 3.59 24.12
C VAL A 225 14.46 3.51 25.56
N GLU A 226 14.59 2.35 26.21
CA GLU A 226 14.39 2.29 27.65
C GLU A 226 15.28 3.37 28.27
N PRO A 227 14.73 4.30 29.06
CA PRO A 227 15.55 5.27 29.77
C PRO A 227 16.44 4.45 30.71
N LYS A 228 17.68 4.20 30.28
CA LYS A 228 18.68 3.47 31.06
C LYS A 228 18.72 4.10 32.44
N THR A 229 18.16 3.43 33.44
CA THR A 229 18.35 3.79 34.84
C THR A 229 19.77 3.40 35.22
N TRP A 230 20.76 4.15 34.72
CA TRP A 230 22.16 4.10 35.18
C TRP A 230 22.25 4.31 36.71
N GLY A 231 21.21 4.86 37.33
CA GLY A 231 21.08 4.95 38.78
C GLY A 231 20.98 3.60 39.51
N GLY A 232 20.45 2.54 38.88
CA GLY A 232 20.29 1.23 39.51
C GLY A 232 21.59 0.42 39.57
N ILE A 233 22.46 0.55 38.57
CA ILE A 233 23.76 -0.17 38.53
C ILE A 233 24.71 0.36 39.61
N LYS A 234 24.60 1.64 40.00
CA LYS A 234 25.43 2.22 41.07
C LYS A 234 25.10 1.70 42.47
N GLN A 235 23.97 1.03 42.68
CA GLN A 235 23.61 0.46 43.99
C GLN A 235 24.14 -0.96 44.23
N ILE A 236 24.66 -1.64 43.21
CA ILE A 236 25.22 -3.01 43.36
C ILE A 236 26.69 -2.97 43.85
N TYR A 237 27.35 -1.81 43.74
CA TYR A 237 28.77 -1.63 44.10
C TYR A 237 29.01 -0.89 45.43
N ASN A 238 27.96 -0.67 46.24
CA ASN A 238 28.08 -0.07 47.58
C ASN A 238 27.59 -1.02 48.68
#